data_AF-A0A7Y3G510-F1
#
_entry.id   AF-A0A7Y3G510-F1
#
_cell.length_a   1.000
_cell.length_b   1.000
_cell.length_c   1.000
_cell.angle_alpha   90.00
_cell.angle_beta   90.00
_cell.angle_gamma   90.00
#
_symmetry.space_group_name_H-M   'P 1'
#
loop_
_entity.id
_entity.type
_entity.pdbx_description
1 polymer ?
#
loop_
_entity_poly.entity_id
_entity_poly.type
_entity_poly.pdbx_seq_one_letter_code
_entity_poly.pdbx_strand_id
1 'polypeptide(L)'
;MKKITLPFVRAIFTISGTFAQRTDSTLTNREKAENYLASRGEVHFIFQAESKEQLQEISRFLSLGHMQIDGNLLEVDAYANQDTFQQFLEYGLPYKVRKDDNELPFDAHLAGTSPEAIARGMSSRAAWDTTWDAYPKYSEYVAKMQYYATTYPSICSLESIGTTQSGRELLVLKITDNVSVNEGEPEFFYTSSMHGDEIAGFPLMIRLIDYLLTNYGTDTEVTDLVNSTEIYINP
;
A
#
# COMPACT_ATOMS: atom_id res chain seq x y z
N MET A 1 -14.80 -82.03 -21.78
CA MET A 1 -14.54 -80.57 -21.85
C MET A 1 -15.32 -79.86 -20.75
N LYS A 2 -14.70 -79.55 -19.61
CA LYS A 2 -15.14 -78.50 -18.68
C LYS A 2 -13.86 -77.89 -18.07
N LYS A 3 -13.58 -76.63 -18.42
CA LYS A 3 -12.41 -75.88 -17.95
C LYS A 3 -12.75 -75.26 -16.59
N ILE A 4 -11.91 -75.48 -15.59
CA ILE A 4 -12.00 -74.82 -14.28
C ILE A 4 -11.11 -73.57 -14.35
N THR A 5 -11.72 -72.40 -14.28
CA THR A 5 -11.06 -71.09 -14.21
C THR A 5 -10.75 -70.74 -12.76
N LEU A 6 -9.48 -70.45 -12.46
CA LEU A 6 -8.99 -69.92 -11.19
C LEU A 6 -8.87 -68.39 -11.32
N PRO A 7 -9.50 -67.56 -10.46
CA PRO A 7 -9.34 -66.11 -10.56
C PRO A 7 -8.05 -65.66 -9.87
N PHE A 8 -7.33 -64.77 -10.55
CA PHE A 8 -6.12 -64.11 -10.08
C PHE A 8 -6.52 -62.85 -9.30
N VAL A 9 -6.25 -62.81 -7.98
CA VAL A 9 -6.47 -61.60 -7.16
C VAL A 9 -5.24 -60.70 -7.28
N ARG A 10 -5.38 -59.53 -7.92
CA ARG A 10 -4.39 -58.44 -7.86
C ARG A 10 -4.77 -57.51 -6.71
N ALA A 11 -3.98 -57.49 -5.65
CA ALA A 11 -4.03 -56.45 -4.63
C ALA A 11 -3.32 -55.19 -5.16
N ILE A 12 -4.07 -54.11 -5.35
CA ILE A 12 -3.53 -52.77 -5.64
C ILE A 12 -3.35 -52.08 -4.29
N PHE A 13 -2.10 -51.85 -3.88
CA PHE A 13 -1.78 -50.95 -2.77
C PHE A 13 -1.81 -49.52 -3.29
N THR A 14 -2.90 -48.80 -3.04
CA THR A 14 -2.93 -47.34 -3.15
C THR A 14 -2.28 -46.73 -1.91
N ILE A 15 -1.09 -46.14 -2.09
CA ILE A 15 -0.46 -45.29 -1.08
C ILE A 15 -1.19 -43.94 -1.13
N SER A 16 -2.18 -43.75 -0.27
CA SER A 16 -2.77 -42.45 0.01
C SER A 16 -1.82 -41.69 0.94
N GLY A 17 -0.91 -40.91 0.36
CA GLY A 17 -0.13 -39.92 1.10
C GLY A 17 -1.03 -38.73 1.46
N THR A 18 -1.44 -38.64 2.72
CA THR A 18 -2.06 -37.41 3.25
C THR A 18 -0.98 -36.35 3.40
N PHE A 19 -0.92 -35.39 2.47
CA PHE A 19 -0.20 -34.13 2.70
C PHE A 19 -1.02 -33.31 3.70
N ALA A 20 -0.60 -33.28 4.95
CA ALA A 20 -1.12 -32.33 5.93
C ALA A 20 -0.58 -30.93 5.57
N GLN A 21 -1.48 -30.00 5.23
CA GLN A 21 -1.12 -28.59 5.10
C GLN A 21 -0.67 -28.06 6.46
N ARG A 22 0.60 -27.66 6.58
CA ARG A 22 1.14 -27.02 7.78
C ARG A 22 0.51 -25.63 7.94
N THR A 23 -0.01 -25.34 9.12
CA THR A 23 -0.55 -24.02 9.47
C THR A 23 0.59 -23.06 9.81
N ASP A 24 0.37 -21.75 9.64
CA ASP A 24 1.39 -20.71 9.89
C ASP A 24 1.98 -20.75 11.33
N SER A 25 1.22 -21.26 12.30
CA SER A 25 1.69 -21.50 13.68
C SER A 25 2.79 -22.58 13.80
N THR A 26 3.02 -23.37 12.76
CA THR A 26 4.00 -24.48 12.75
C THR A 26 5.25 -24.20 11.92
N LEU A 27 5.27 -23.09 11.18
CA LEU A 27 6.42 -22.67 10.37
C LEU A 27 7.46 -21.95 11.23
N THR A 28 8.72 -22.25 10.96
CA THR A 28 9.85 -21.50 11.50
C THR A 28 9.91 -20.08 10.92
N ASN A 29 10.54 -19.12 11.61
CA ASN A 29 10.72 -17.77 11.08
C ASN A 29 11.42 -17.76 9.72
N ARG A 30 12.35 -18.70 9.50
CA ARG A 30 13.04 -18.85 8.22
C ARG A 30 12.09 -19.28 7.10
N GLU A 31 11.28 -20.31 7.32
CA GLU A 31 10.28 -20.75 6.32
C GLU A 31 9.27 -19.64 6.03
N LYS A 32 8.85 -18.87 7.05
CA LYS A 32 7.96 -17.71 6.85
C LYS A 32 8.62 -16.63 5.98
N ALA A 33 9.87 -16.26 6.28
CA ALA A 33 10.60 -15.28 5.50
C ALA A 33 10.77 -15.72 4.04
N GLU A 34 11.19 -16.97 3.82
CA GLU A 34 11.36 -17.54 2.48
C GLU A 34 10.04 -17.54 1.69
N ASN A 35 8.90 -17.81 2.34
CA ASN A 35 7.58 -17.73 1.71
C ASN A 35 7.21 -16.29 1.30
N TYR A 36 7.45 -15.29 2.15
CA TYR A 36 7.17 -13.88 1.81
C TYR A 36 8.10 -13.38 0.71
N LEU A 37 9.39 -13.69 0.80
CA LEU A 37 10.36 -13.36 -0.25
C LEU A 37 9.99 -13.97 -1.60
N ALA A 38 9.56 -15.23 -1.63
CA ALA A 38 9.16 -15.90 -2.88
C ALA A 38 7.85 -15.35 -3.47
N SER A 39 6.90 -14.95 -2.62
CA SER A 39 5.57 -14.49 -3.07
C SER A 39 5.47 -12.99 -3.33
N ARG A 40 6.27 -12.18 -2.62
CA ARG A 40 6.19 -10.70 -2.64
C ARG A 40 7.52 -10.03 -3.00
N GLY A 41 8.64 -10.73 -2.93
CA GLY A 41 9.98 -10.17 -3.16
C GLY A 41 10.58 -9.47 -1.94
N GLU A 42 9.84 -9.36 -0.85
CA GLU A 42 10.26 -8.69 0.39
C GLU A 42 9.68 -9.41 1.62
N VAL A 43 10.40 -9.31 2.73
CA VAL A 43 9.94 -9.74 4.06
C VAL A 43 10.21 -8.63 5.08
N HIS A 44 9.22 -8.39 5.94
CA HIS A 44 9.41 -7.66 7.18
C HIS A 44 9.70 -8.61 8.34
N PHE A 45 10.71 -8.27 9.15
CA PHE A 45 11.07 -9.02 10.35
C PHE A 45 11.66 -8.12 11.41
N ILE A 46 11.57 -8.59 12.65
CA ILE A 46 12.09 -7.88 13.81
C ILE A 46 13.28 -8.66 14.37
N PHE A 47 14.40 -7.98 14.60
CA PHE A 47 15.58 -8.57 15.23
C PHE A 47 16.08 -7.69 16.37
N GLN A 48 16.94 -8.26 17.20
CA GLN A 48 17.60 -7.51 18.27
C GLN A 48 19.08 -7.35 17.93
N ALA A 49 19.54 -6.11 17.80
CA ALA A 49 20.96 -5.82 17.61
C ALA A 49 21.71 -5.95 18.95
N GLU A 50 22.95 -6.42 18.90
CA GLU A 50 23.82 -6.58 20.07
C GLU A 50 24.46 -5.26 20.51
N SER A 51 24.70 -4.35 19.56
CA SER A 51 25.25 -3.02 19.82
C SER A 51 24.84 -1.99 18.77
N LYS A 52 25.09 -0.71 19.06
CA LYS A 52 24.86 0.38 18.10
C LYS A 52 25.79 0.29 16.89
N GLU A 53 26.99 -0.23 17.08
CA GLU A 53 27.98 -0.41 16.00
C GLU A 53 27.52 -1.50 15.03
N GLN A 54 27.03 -2.64 15.53
CA GLN A 54 26.44 -3.69 14.69
C GLN A 54 25.22 -3.17 13.94
N LEU A 55 24.37 -2.38 14.59
CA LEU A 55 23.23 -1.74 13.95
C LEU A 55 23.65 -0.80 12.80
N GLN A 56 24.67 0.03 13.02
CA GLN A 56 25.23 0.92 11.99
C GLN A 56 25.89 0.17 10.83
N GLU A 57 26.39 -1.04 11.06
CA GLU A 57 26.92 -1.91 10.01
C GLU A 57 25.78 -2.48 9.16
N ILE A 58 24.77 -3.06 9.83
CA ILE A 58 23.60 -3.66 9.19
C ILE A 58 22.81 -2.61 8.39
N SER A 59 22.66 -1.39 8.91
CA SER A 59 21.92 -0.30 8.25
C SER A 59 22.51 0.14 6.91
N ARG A 60 23.73 -0.30 6.56
CA ARG A 60 24.37 0.04 5.28
C ARG A 60 23.83 -0.74 4.10
N PHE A 61 23.24 -1.91 4.36
CA PHE A 61 22.72 -2.80 3.31
C PHE A 61 21.26 -3.23 3.56
N LEU A 62 20.80 -3.20 4.81
CA LEU A 62 19.45 -3.59 5.19
C LEU A 62 18.58 -2.35 5.43
N SER A 63 17.35 -2.38 4.92
CA SER A 63 16.38 -1.30 5.17
C SER A 63 15.83 -1.44 6.59
N LEU A 64 15.99 -0.40 7.40
CA LEU A 64 15.56 -0.40 8.79
C LEU A 64 14.36 0.53 8.95
N GLY A 65 13.33 0.04 9.64
CA GLY A 65 12.11 0.78 9.95
C GLY A 65 12.18 1.40 11.35
N HIS A 66 11.13 1.17 12.13
CA HIS A 66 11.04 1.65 13.50
C HIS A 66 12.12 1.00 14.39
N MET A 67 12.62 1.77 15.36
CA MET A 67 13.62 1.32 16.32
C MET A 67 13.09 1.58 17.73
N GLN A 68 12.90 0.52 18.50
CA GLN A 68 12.61 0.64 19.92
C GLN A 68 13.92 0.61 20.70
N ILE A 69 14.27 1.76 21.28
CA ILE A 69 15.44 1.91 22.16
C ILE A 69 14.89 2.13 23.58
N ASP A 70 14.36 1.07 24.18
CA ASP A 70 13.93 1.10 25.59
C ASP A 70 14.87 0.23 26.45
N GLY A 71 15.39 0.80 27.54
CA GLY A 71 16.08 0.07 28.61
C GLY A 71 17.23 -0.89 28.23
N ASN A 72 17.99 -0.64 27.15
CA ASN A 72 19.07 -1.47 26.56
C ASN A 72 18.64 -2.54 25.54
N LEU A 73 17.37 -2.62 25.16
CA LEU A 73 16.93 -3.41 24.01
C LEU A 73 17.09 -2.57 22.74
N LEU A 74 17.81 -3.09 21.74
CA LEU A 74 17.88 -2.54 20.39
C LEU A 74 17.02 -3.42 19.48
N GLU A 75 15.71 -3.39 19.69
CA GLU A 75 14.76 -4.09 18.82
C GLU A 75 14.52 -3.23 17.57
N VAL A 76 14.67 -3.85 16.40
CA VAL A 76 14.72 -3.16 15.10
C VAL A 76 13.81 -3.87 14.12
N ASP A 77 12.89 -3.10 13.55
CA ASP A 77 12.08 -3.47 12.39
C ASP A 77 12.95 -3.39 11.14
N ALA A 78 12.90 -4.41 10.28
CA ALA A 78 13.71 -4.49 9.08
C ALA A 78 12.93 -5.05 7.89
N TYR A 79 13.24 -4.50 6.72
CA TYR A 79 12.71 -4.93 5.43
C TYR A 79 13.86 -5.45 4.58
N ALA A 80 13.71 -6.65 4.03
CA ALA A 80 14.71 -7.26 3.19
C ALA A 80 14.12 -7.87 1.93
N ASN A 81 14.86 -7.71 0.84
CA ASN A 81 14.70 -8.56 -0.34
C ASN A 81 15.53 -9.85 -0.16
N GLN A 82 15.52 -10.72 -1.17
CA GLN A 82 16.21 -12.01 -1.09
C GLN A 82 17.70 -11.85 -0.74
N ASP A 83 18.40 -10.92 -1.39
CA ASP A 83 19.84 -10.75 -1.27
C ASP A 83 20.23 -10.15 0.08
N THR A 84 19.53 -9.10 0.52
CA THR A 84 19.81 -8.45 1.81
C THR A 84 19.41 -9.33 2.98
N PHE A 85 18.39 -10.19 2.81
CA PHE A 85 18.03 -11.17 3.82
C PHE A 85 19.11 -12.26 3.97
N GLN A 86 19.68 -12.76 2.86
CA GLN A 86 20.79 -13.72 2.96
C GLN A 86 22.01 -13.11 3.65
N GLN A 87 22.37 -11.85 3.33
CA GLN A 87 23.45 -11.14 4.02
C GLN A 87 23.17 -11.00 5.52
N PHE A 88 21.93 -10.65 5.90
CA PHE A 88 21.53 -10.58 7.31
C PHE A 88 21.71 -11.92 8.05
N LEU A 89 21.39 -13.05 7.40
CA LEU A 89 21.53 -14.38 8.03
C LEU A 89 22.98 -14.73 8.41
N GLU A 90 23.99 -14.11 7.77
CA GLU A 90 25.41 -14.32 8.10
C GLU A 90 25.77 -13.81 9.50
N TYR A 91 25.02 -12.84 10.03
CA TYR A 91 25.21 -12.31 11.39
C TYR A 91 24.73 -13.29 12.49
N GLY A 92 23.94 -14.32 12.13
CA GLY A 92 23.47 -15.32 13.10
C GLY A 92 22.52 -14.77 14.17
N LEU A 93 21.93 -13.58 13.95
CA LEU A 93 21.05 -12.92 14.91
C LEU A 93 19.68 -13.60 14.96
N PRO A 94 19.05 -13.71 16.15
CA PRO A 94 17.68 -14.16 16.25
C PRO A 94 16.72 -13.09 15.69
N TYR A 95 15.71 -13.53 14.95
CA TYR A 95 14.67 -12.68 14.38
C TYR A 95 13.29 -13.31 14.45
N LYS A 96 12.25 -12.50 14.31
CA LYS A 96 10.84 -12.89 14.30
C LYS A 96 10.16 -12.39 13.03
N VAL A 97 9.43 -13.28 12.36
CA VAL A 97 8.57 -12.94 11.22
C VAL A 97 7.13 -13.11 11.69
N ARG A 98 6.37 -12.01 11.76
CA ARG A 98 4.97 -12.04 12.14
C ARG A 98 4.09 -11.82 10.93
N LYS A 99 2.94 -12.49 10.93
CA LYS A 99 1.94 -12.36 9.88
C LYS A 99 1.43 -10.92 9.79
N ASP A 100 1.07 -10.33 10.93
CA ASP A 100 0.45 -9.00 11.00
C ASP A 100 1.39 -7.88 10.51
N ASP A 101 2.71 -8.10 10.56
CA ASP A 101 3.68 -7.12 10.04
C ASP A 101 3.94 -7.29 8.53
N ASN A 102 3.51 -8.41 7.94
CA ASN A 102 3.71 -8.72 6.52
C ASN A 102 2.39 -8.75 5.73
N GLU A 103 1.24 -8.82 6.39
CA GLU A 103 -0.07 -8.98 5.78
C GLU A 103 -1.09 -8.01 6.37
N LEU A 104 -1.85 -7.37 5.48
CA LEU A 104 -3.07 -6.68 5.87
C LEU A 104 -4.22 -7.69 5.95
N PRO A 105 -5.01 -7.70 7.04
CA PRO A 105 -6.10 -8.66 7.21
C PRO A 105 -7.33 -8.35 6.33
N PHE A 106 -7.28 -7.29 5.53
CA PHE A 106 -8.33 -6.82 4.63
C PHE A 106 -7.71 -6.23 3.35
N ASP A 107 -8.54 -6.01 2.33
CA ASP A 107 -8.13 -5.36 1.09
C ASP A 107 -8.22 -3.84 1.26
N ALA A 108 -7.06 -3.17 1.39
CA ALA A 108 -6.98 -1.73 1.57
C ALA A 108 -7.57 -0.91 0.40
N HIS A 109 -7.82 -1.53 -0.76
CA HIS A 109 -8.42 -0.90 -1.92
C HIS A 109 -9.93 -1.14 -2.05
N LEU A 110 -10.54 -1.85 -1.10
CA LEU A 110 -11.98 -2.10 -1.09
C LEU A 110 -12.63 -1.43 0.11
N ALA A 111 -13.53 -0.48 -0.19
CA ALA A 111 -14.36 0.18 0.81
C ALA A 111 -15.12 -0.85 1.68
N GLY A 112 -15.42 -0.52 2.93
CA GLY A 112 -16.18 -1.37 3.83
C GLY A 112 -15.46 -2.64 4.31
N THR A 113 -14.20 -2.86 3.96
CA THR A 113 -13.46 -4.08 4.37
C THR A 113 -12.57 -3.89 5.59
N SER A 114 -12.23 -2.64 5.94
CA SER A 114 -11.46 -2.36 7.15
C SER A 114 -12.27 -2.70 8.43
N PRO A 115 -11.61 -3.10 9.53
CA PRO A 115 -12.29 -3.39 10.79
C PRO A 115 -13.18 -2.24 11.27
N GLU A 116 -12.73 -1.00 11.10
CA GLU A 116 -13.46 0.21 11.48
C GLU A 116 -14.69 0.43 10.60
N ALA A 117 -14.59 0.19 9.28
CA ALA A 117 -15.73 0.33 8.37
C ALA A 117 -16.79 -0.76 8.62
N ILE A 118 -16.35 -2.00 8.89
CA ILE A 118 -17.23 -3.10 9.28
C ILE A 118 -17.94 -2.78 10.60
N ALA A 119 -17.22 -2.26 11.60
CA ALA A 119 -17.79 -1.88 12.88
C ALA A 119 -18.85 -0.76 12.75
N ARG A 120 -18.73 0.11 11.75
CA ARG A 120 -19.71 1.16 11.42
C ARG A 120 -20.88 0.68 10.55
N GLY A 121 -20.89 -0.60 10.15
CA GLY A 121 -21.94 -1.17 9.30
C GLY A 121 -21.87 -0.67 7.84
N MET A 122 -20.71 -0.24 7.37
CA MET A 122 -20.52 0.23 6.00
C MET A 122 -20.56 -0.96 5.02
N SER A 123 -21.11 -0.74 3.82
CA SER A 123 -21.17 -1.76 2.77
C SER A 123 -20.05 -1.53 1.76
N SER A 124 -19.34 -2.59 1.39
CA SER A 124 -18.32 -2.58 0.34
C SER A 124 -18.82 -2.27 -1.08
N ARG A 125 -20.13 -2.03 -1.24
CA ARG A 125 -20.75 -1.57 -2.48
C ARG A 125 -20.59 -0.06 -2.70
N ALA A 126 -20.19 0.70 -1.68
CA ALA A 126 -19.92 2.12 -1.84
C ALA A 126 -18.59 2.34 -2.57
N ALA A 127 -18.51 3.40 -3.37
CA ALA A 127 -17.26 3.79 -4.01
C ALA A 127 -16.30 4.39 -2.99
N TRP A 128 -15.00 4.11 -3.13
CA TRP A 128 -13.95 4.54 -2.19
C TRP A 128 -13.92 6.06 -1.96
N ASP A 129 -14.33 6.83 -2.96
CA ASP A 129 -14.37 8.30 -2.99
C ASP A 129 -15.68 8.89 -2.41
N THR A 130 -16.61 8.04 -2.01
CA THR A 130 -17.82 8.44 -1.28
C THR A 130 -17.64 8.25 0.23
N THR A 131 -17.02 7.15 0.61
CA THR A 131 -16.85 6.74 2.01
C THR A 131 -15.49 7.13 2.58
N TRP A 132 -14.50 7.34 1.70
CA TRP A 132 -13.12 7.70 2.05
C TRP A 132 -12.47 6.71 3.04
N ASP A 133 -12.85 5.44 2.95
CA ASP A 133 -12.43 4.34 3.83
C ASP A 133 -11.57 3.29 3.11
N ALA A 134 -11.12 3.60 1.90
CA ALA A 134 -10.20 2.78 1.11
C ALA A 134 -9.21 3.65 0.33
N TYR A 135 -8.05 3.08 0.02
CA TYR A 135 -7.02 3.71 -0.81
C TYR A 135 -7.30 3.44 -2.29
N PRO A 136 -7.37 4.48 -3.14
CA PRO A 136 -7.62 4.27 -4.55
C PRO A 136 -6.46 3.58 -5.25
N LYS A 137 -6.78 2.76 -6.24
CA LYS A 137 -5.82 2.27 -7.22
C LYS A 137 -5.47 3.38 -8.19
N TYR A 138 -4.33 3.25 -8.87
CA TYR A 138 -3.88 4.22 -9.87
C TYR A 138 -4.96 4.54 -10.94
N SER A 139 -5.66 3.52 -11.45
CA SER A 139 -6.73 3.72 -12.44
C SER A 139 -7.92 4.52 -11.88
N GLU A 140 -8.22 4.36 -10.59
CA GLU A 140 -9.30 5.07 -9.93
C GLU A 140 -8.91 6.53 -9.68
N TYR A 141 -7.65 6.77 -9.33
CA TYR A 141 -7.07 8.12 -9.27
C TYR A 141 -7.16 8.83 -10.61
N VAL A 142 -6.69 8.21 -11.71
CA VAL A 142 -6.76 8.81 -13.05
C VAL A 142 -8.20 9.17 -13.41
N ALA A 143 -9.14 8.23 -13.20
CA ALA A 143 -10.55 8.46 -13.47
C ALA A 143 -11.13 9.60 -12.62
N LYS A 144 -10.73 9.70 -11.35
CA LYS A 144 -11.22 10.73 -10.43
C LYS A 144 -10.68 12.12 -10.77
N MET A 145 -9.40 12.22 -11.14
CA MET A 145 -8.80 13.48 -11.60
C MET A 145 -9.49 13.98 -12.88
N GLN A 146 -9.74 13.09 -13.83
CA GLN A 146 -10.50 13.40 -15.06
C GLN A 146 -11.94 13.83 -14.77
N TYR A 147 -12.60 13.14 -13.83
CA TYR A 147 -13.95 13.49 -13.38
C TYR A 147 -14.02 14.93 -12.87
N TYR A 148 -13.08 15.36 -12.02
CA TYR A 148 -13.08 16.72 -11.48
C TYR A 148 -12.93 17.79 -12.56
N ALA A 149 -11.94 17.64 -13.45
CA ALA A 149 -11.76 18.59 -14.55
C ALA A 149 -12.96 18.64 -15.51
N THR A 150 -13.63 17.50 -15.74
CA THR A 150 -14.82 17.45 -16.60
C THR A 150 -16.06 18.05 -15.93
N THR A 151 -16.19 17.89 -14.61
CA THR A 151 -17.36 18.31 -13.83
C THR A 151 -17.31 19.79 -13.47
N TYR A 152 -16.10 20.33 -13.23
CA TYR A 152 -15.87 21.71 -12.80
C TYR A 152 -15.01 22.51 -13.80
N PRO A 153 -15.31 22.50 -15.12
CA PRO A 153 -14.40 23.02 -16.13
C PRO A 153 -14.20 24.55 -16.06
N SER A 154 -15.07 25.27 -15.36
CA SER A 154 -14.91 26.72 -15.14
C SER A 154 -13.83 27.05 -14.12
N ILE A 155 -13.57 26.14 -13.18
CA ILE A 155 -12.64 26.38 -12.07
C ILE A 155 -11.57 25.29 -11.90
N CYS A 156 -11.54 24.29 -12.78
CA CYS A 156 -10.64 23.15 -12.68
C CYS A 156 -10.16 22.71 -14.08
N SER A 157 -8.87 22.47 -14.23
CA SER A 157 -8.30 21.77 -15.39
C SER A 157 -7.30 20.70 -14.97
N LEU A 158 -7.14 19.70 -15.84
CA LEU A 158 -6.23 18.58 -15.65
C LEU A 158 -4.98 18.77 -16.49
N GLU A 159 -3.83 18.68 -15.84
CA GLU A 159 -2.52 18.74 -16.46
C GLU A 159 -1.70 17.48 -16.14
N SER A 160 -0.77 17.14 -17.03
CA SER A 160 0.18 16.04 -16.85
C SER A 160 1.58 16.66 -16.80
N ILE A 161 2.26 16.50 -15.66
CA ILE A 161 3.59 17.10 -15.42
C ILE A 161 4.74 16.14 -15.71
N GLY A 162 4.43 14.92 -16.18
CA GLY A 162 5.41 13.93 -16.57
C GLY A 162 4.90 12.51 -16.38
N THR A 163 5.82 11.56 -16.51
CA THR A 163 5.54 10.13 -16.34
C THR A 163 6.56 9.48 -15.43
N THR A 164 6.13 8.55 -14.60
CA THR A 164 7.03 7.68 -13.83
C THR A 164 7.85 6.80 -14.77
N GLN A 165 8.91 6.18 -14.24
CA GLN A 165 9.70 5.18 -14.98
C GLN A 165 8.87 3.98 -15.45
N SER A 166 7.75 3.69 -14.78
CA SER A 166 6.80 2.64 -15.16
C SER A 166 5.74 3.11 -16.17
N GLY A 167 5.83 4.35 -16.66
CA GLY A 167 4.93 4.90 -17.68
C GLY A 167 3.57 5.39 -17.13
N ARG A 168 3.46 5.63 -15.83
CA ARG A 168 2.26 6.23 -15.22
C ARG A 168 2.35 7.75 -15.28
N GLU A 169 1.30 8.41 -15.76
CA GLU A 169 1.19 9.86 -15.73
C GLU A 169 1.13 10.41 -14.30
N LEU A 170 1.81 11.54 -14.10
CA LEU A 170 1.75 12.37 -12.90
C LEU A 170 0.76 13.50 -13.19
N LEU A 171 -0.45 13.38 -12.64
CA LEU A 171 -1.53 14.32 -12.92
C LEU A 171 -1.62 15.40 -11.85
N VAL A 172 -1.94 16.61 -12.29
CA VAL A 172 -2.16 17.79 -11.46
C VAL A 172 -3.51 18.39 -11.81
N LEU A 173 -4.29 18.78 -10.81
CA LEU A 173 -5.43 19.67 -11.04
C LEU A 173 -5.02 21.10 -10.72
N LYS A 174 -5.17 21.99 -11.70
CA LYS A 174 -5.16 23.45 -11.50
C LYS A 174 -6.58 23.86 -11.11
N ILE A 175 -6.72 24.53 -9.96
CA ILE A 175 -7.98 25.03 -9.38
C ILE A 175 -7.85 26.54 -9.15
N THR A 176 -8.67 27.33 -9.83
CA THR A 176 -8.70 28.81 -9.79
C THR A 176 -10.00 29.29 -10.44
N ASP A 177 -10.45 30.52 -10.20
CA ASP A 177 -11.64 31.08 -10.86
C ASP A 177 -11.44 31.37 -12.36
N ASN A 178 -10.19 31.57 -12.82
CA ASN A 178 -9.87 31.87 -14.22
C ASN A 178 -8.87 30.88 -14.85
N VAL A 179 -9.26 29.61 -14.94
CA VAL A 179 -8.41 28.47 -15.37
C VAL A 179 -7.65 28.69 -16.69
N SER A 180 -8.22 29.44 -17.63
CA SER A 180 -7.62 29.67 -18.97
C SER A 180 -6.65 30.84 -19.03
N VAL A 181 -6.49 31.59 -17.94
CA VAL A 181 -5.64 32.78 -17.86
C VAL A 181 -4.59 32.54 -16.79
N ASN A 182 -3.39 33.06 -17.02
CA ASN A 182 -2.40 33.20 -15.96
C ASN A 182 -2.55 34.62 -15.41
N GLU A 183 -2.97 34.71 -14.15
CA GLU A 183 -3.23 35.98 -13.47
C GLU A 183 -2.07 36.33 -12.53
N GLY A 184 -2.03 37.58 -12.05
CA GLY A 184 -1.04 38.04 -11.08
C GLY A 184 -1.29 37.52 -9.65
N GLU A 185 -1.85 36.32 -9.53
CA GLU A 185 -2.21 35.67 -8.27
C GLU A 185 -1.05 34.84 -7.71
N PRO A 186 -0.98 34.62 -6.39
CA PRO A 186 -0.09 33.63 -5.82
C PRO A 186 -0.42 32.23 -6.35
N GLU A 187 0.61 31.46 -6.66
CA GLU A 187 0.49 30.06 -7.07
C GLU A 187 0.97 29.14 -5.93
N PHE A 188 0.19 28.11 -5.62
CA PHE A 188 0.54 27.11 -4.60
C PHE A 188 0.46 25.69 -5.16
N PHE A 189 1.55 24.92 -5.00
CA PHE A 189 1.63 23.54 -5.42
C PHE A 189 1.62 22.59 -4.21
N TYR A 190 0.53 21.84 -4.06
CA TYR A 190 0.38 20.78 -3.08
C TYR A 190 0.71 19.44 -3.72
N THR A 191 1.72 18.75 -3.19
CA THR A 191 2.08 17.40 -3.60
C THR A 191 2.22 16.49 -2.39
N SER A 192 1.91 15.21 -2.57
CA SER A 192 1.99 14.21 -1.52
C SER A 192 2.57 12.89 -2.03
N SER A 193 2.77 11.94 -1.10
CA SER A 193 3.14 10.55 -1.41
C SER A 193 4.36 10.39 -2.34
N MET A 194 5.34 11.29 -2.21
CA MET A 194 6.64 11.17 -2.88
C MET A 194 7.42 9.93 -2.41
N HIS A 195 7.21 9.55 -1.14
CA HIS A 195 7.58 8.24 -0.61
C HIS A 195 6.37 7.32 -0.73
N GLY A 196 6.54 6.16 -1.38
CA GLY A 196 5.44 5.27 -1.74
C GLY A 196 4.79 4.54 -0.56
N ASP A 197 5.41 4.58 0.61
CA ASP A 197 4.95 4.03 1.88
C ASP A 197 4.22 5.06 2.76
N GLU A 198 4.30 6.36 2.44
CA GLU A 198 3.57 7.45 3.09
C GLU A 198 2.21 7.70 2.42
N ILE A 199 1.35 6.69 2.44
CA ILE A 199 0.12 6.62 1.63
C ILE A 199 -1.02 7.54 2.09
N ALA A 200 -0.93 8.14 3.28
CA ALA A 200 -2.02 8.96 3.84
C ALA A 200 -2.23 10.28 3.08
N GLY A 201 -1.17 10.83 2.48
CA GLY A 201 -1.24 12.07 1.71
C GLY A 201 -2.14 11.95 0.48
N PHE A 202 -2.05 10.82 -0.22
CA PHE A 202 -2.75 10.58 -1.48
C PHE A 202 -4.28 10.77 -1.39
N PRO A 203 -5.03 10.05 -0.52
CA PRO A 203 -6.46 10.29 -0.38
C PRO A 203 -6.77 11.65 0.26
N LEU A 204 -5.88 12.21 1.08
CA LEU A 204 -6.07 13.54 1.66
C LEU A 204 -6.09 14.62 0.58
N MET A 205 -5.19 14.56 -0.40
CA MET A 205 -5.15 15.49 -1.53
C MET A 205 -6.40 15.38 -2.40
N ILE A 206 -6.87 14.16 -2.66
CA ILE A 206 -8.12 13.95 -3.41
C ILE A 206 -9.31 14.52 -2.63
N ARG A 207 -9.33 14.40 -1.30
CA ARG A 207 -10.36 15.04 -0.45
C ARG A 207 -10.28 16.56 -0.47
N LEU A 208 -9.08 17.12 -0.50
CA LEU A 208 -8.89 18.57 -0.60
C LEU A 208 -9.44 19.08 -1.94
N ILE A 209 -9.14 18.40 -3.05
CA ILE A 209 -9.73 18.69 -4.36
C ILE A 209 -11.27 18.65 -4.27
N ASP A 210 -11.83 17.57 -3.72
CA ASP A 210 -13.29 17.43 -3.56
C ASP A 210 -13.89 18.59 -2.77
N TYR A 211 -13.26 18.93 -1.64
CA TYR A 211 -13.69 20.01 -0.75
C TYR A 211 -13.69 21.36 -1.46
N LEU A 212 -12.59 21.72 -2.13
CA LEU A 212 -12.47 23.00 -2.84
C LEU A 212 -13.53 23.11 -3.95
N LEU A 213 -13.69 22.07 -4.77
CA LEU A 213 -14.59 22.11 -5.93
C LEU A 213 -16.08 22.06 -5.52
N THR A 214 -16.43 21.25 -4.53
CA THR A 214 -17.84 21.09 -4.10
C THR A 214 -18.35 22.27 -3.26
N ASN A 215 -17.46 23.02 -2.62
CA ASN A 215 -17.82 24.16 -1.77
C ASN A 215 -17.61 25.53 -2.43
N TYR A 216 -17.02 25.58 -3.64
CA TYR A 216 -16.88 26.82 -4.39
C TYR A 216 -18.25 27.45 -4.72
N GLY A 217 -18.40 28.74 -4.41
CA GLY A 217 -19.65 29.49 -4.56
C GLY A 217 -20.67 29.29 -3.43
N THR A 218 -20.41 28.38 -2.49
CA THR A 218 -21.28 28.16 -1.31
C THR A 218 -20.60 28.51 0.01
N ASP A 219 -19.33 28.14 0.15
CA ASP A 219 -18.51 28.48 1.30
C ASP A 219 -17.66 29.71 0.97
N THR A 220 -17.76 30.77 1.77
CA THR A 220 -17.07 32.03 1.51
C THR A 220 -15.55 31.89 1.59
N GLU A 221 -15.03 31.11 2.53
CA GLU A 221 -13.58 30.94 2.71
C GLU A 221 -12.97 30.18 1.52
N VAL A 222 -13.63 29.10 1.08
CA VAL A 222 -13.22 28.35 -0.11
C VAL A 222 -13.31 29.21 -1.38
N THR A 223 -14.39 29.98 -1.52
CA THR A 223 -14.60 30.85 -2.68
C THR A 223 -13.53 31.93 -2.76
N ASP A 224 -13.25 32.59 -1.64
CA ASP A 224 -12.22 33.63 -1.56
C ASP A 224 -10.82 33.05 -1.86
N LEU A 225 -10.53 31.85 -1.38
CA LEU A 225 -9.27 31.16 -1.66
C LEU A 225 -9.10 30.84 -3.16
N VAL A 226 -10.13 30.28 -3.80
CA VAL A 226 -10.08 29.92 -5.24
C VAL A 226 -10.05 31.16 -6.14
N ASN A 227 -10.66 32.27 -5.73
CA ASN A 227 -10.69 33.54 -6.47
C ASN A 227 -9.43 34.42 -6.28
N SER A 228 -8.46 33.97 -5.49
CA SER A 228 -7.28 34.79 -5.15
C SER A 228 -5.98 34.01 -5.20
N THR A 229 -6.01 32.76 -5.63
CA THR A 229 -4.86 31.84 -5.64
C THR A 229 -5.05 30.81 -6.77
N GLU A 230 -3.99 30.58 -7.53
CA GLU A 230 -3.93 29.40 -8.40
C GLU A 230 -3.42 28.20 -7.61
N ILE A 231 -4.30 27.23 -7.38
CA ILE A 231 -4.02 26.05 -6.56
C ILE A 231 -3.76 24.86 -7.45
N TYR A 232 -2.58 24.26 -7.33
CA TYR A 232 -2.19 23.07 -8.05
C TYR A 232 -2.10 21.90 -7.08
N ILE A 233 -2.84 20.82 -7.33
CA ILE A 233 -2.86 19.64 -6.45
C ILE A 233 -2.43 18.40 -7.23
N ASN A 234 -1.35 17.78 -6.77
CA ASN A 234 -0.79 16.51 -7.22
C ASN A 234 -0.89 15.48 -6.08
N PRO A 235 -1.95 14.65 -6.06
CA PRO A 235 -2.11 13.61 -5.05
C PRO A 235 -0.93 12.64 -4.98
#